data_AF-A0A1X6PBS4-F1
#
_entry.id   AF-A0A1X6PBS4-F1
#
_cell.length_a   1.000
_cell.length_b   1.000
_cell.length_c   1.000
_cell.angle_alpha   90.00
_cell.angle_beta   90.00
_cell.angle_gamma   90.00
#
_symmetry.space_group_name_H-M   'P 1'
#
loop_
_entity.id
_entity.type
_entity.pdbx_description
1 polymer ?
#
loop_
_entity_poly.entity_id
_entity_poly.type
_entity_poly.pdbx_seq_one_letter_code
_entity_poly.pdbx_strand_id
1 'polypeptide(L)'
;GGAGLPPTPEAVARGAAHGLLEEVDGGGCVDSAHANLALLVAAASEADVSRVRLGRVGGASVAFLRDVRAFLGVVFHVRVERDERMDRVGGGARRVTGRRGGGGGGKDAYVSGIVMTCVGVGLEGPRARS
;
A
#
# COMPACT_ATOMS: atom_id res chain seq x y z
N GLY A 1 9.81 17.40 33.18
CA GLY A 1 8.42 17.10 33.51
C GLY A 1 7.53 18.04 32.72
N GLY A 2 6.76 17.51 31.78
CA GLY A 2 5.86 18.30 30.94
C GLY A 2 4.65 17.44 30.60
N ALA A 3 3.92 17.04 31.64
CA ALA A 3 2.71 16.24 31.50
C ALA A 3 1.51 17.17 31.28
N GLY A 4 0.70 16.86 30.26
CA GLY A 4 -0.72 16.65 30.55
C GLY A 4 -1.76 17.65 30.07
N LEU A 5 -1.48 18.60 29.16
CA LEU A 5 -2.57 19.30 28.50
C LEU A 5 -2.97 18.55 27.21
N PRO A 6 -4.26 18.22 27.00
CA PRO A 6 -4.69 17.60 25.76
C PRO A 6 -4.30 18.50 24.57
N PRO A 7 -3.95 17.91 23.42
CA PRO A 7 -3.59 18.69 22.24
C PRO A 7 -4.75 19.63 21.88
N THR A 8 -4.43 20.87 21.51
CA THR A 8 -5.46 21.82 21.07
C THR A 8 -6.15 21.29 19.80
N PRO A 9 -7.42 21.63 19.55
CA PRO A 9 -8.12 21.16 18.36
C PRO A 9 -7.38 21.49 17.05
N GLU A 10 -6.68 22.63 16.98
CA GLU A 10 -5.88 23.01 15.81
C GLU A 10 -4.65 22.11 15.65
N ALA A 11 -4.01 21.69 16.75
CA ALA A 11 -2.89 20.76 16.70
C ALA A 11 -3.34 19.37 16.24
N VAL A 12 -4.49 18.89 16.75
CA VAL A 12 -5.12 17.64 16.30
C VAL A 12 -5.47 17.71 14.82
N ALA A 13 -6.13 18.79 14.39
CA ALA A 13 -6.54 18.98 13.00
C ALA A 13 -5.33 19.03 12.06
N ARG A 14 -4.25 19.74 12.43
CA ARG A 14 -3.01 19.75 11.64
C ARG A 14 -2.38 18.36 11.54
N GLY A 15 -2.32 17.62 12.65
CA GLY A 15 -1.80 16.25 12.66
C GLY A 15 -2.62 15.32 11.76
N ALA A 16 -3.94 15.39 11.84
CA ALA A 16 -4.84 14.61 10.99
C ALA A 16 -4.69 14.96 9.51
N ALA A 17 -4.59 16.25 9.16
CA ALA A 17 -4.38 16.70 7.79
C ALA A 17 -3.03 16.21 7.24
N HIS A 18 -1.97 16.27 8.04
CA HIS A 18 -0.66 15.76 7.64
C HIS A 18 -0.68 14.24 7.45
N GLY A 19 -1.24 13.50 8.40
CA GLY A 19 -1.36 12.04 8.29
C GLY A 19 -2.18 11.61 7.07
N LEU A 20 -3.27 12.33 6.76
CA LEU A 20 -4.04 12.09 5.54
C LEU A 20 -3.19 12.29 4.28
N LEU A 21 -2.43 13.38 4.20
CA LEU A 21 -1.58 13.66 3.05
C LEU A 21 -0.44 12.64 2.92
N GLU A 22 0.11 12.15 4.03
CA GLU A 22 1.12 11.07 4.04
C GLU A 22 0.55 9.76 3.49
N GLU A 23 -0.68 9.40 3.83
CA GLU A 23 -1.34 8.20 3.28
C GLU A 23 -1.65 8.34 1.79
N VAL A 24 -2.06 9.54 1.34
CA VAL A 24 -2.28 9.84 -0.08
C VAL A 24 -0.97 9.78 -0.88
N ASP A 25 0.10 10.38 -0.36
CA ASP A 25 1.44 10.36 -0.97
C ASP A 25 2.03 8.94 -1.02
N GLY A 26 1.76 8.13 0.00
CA GLY A 26 2.10 6.71 0.03
C GLY A 26 1.48 5.90 -1.10
N GLY A 27 0.43 6.42 -1.75
CA GLY A 27 -0.01 5.97 -3.06
C GLY A 27 -0.61 4.56 -3.06
N GLY A 28 -1.30 4.14 -2.00
CA GLY A 28 -2.08 2.89 -1.96
C GLY A 28 -3.57 3.07 -2.30
N CYS A 29 -4.32 1.97 -2.44
CA CYS A 29 -5.80 2.02 -2.49
C CYS A 29 -6.45 1.99 -1.10
N VAL A 30 -5.70 1.63 -0.07
CA VAL A 30 -6.14 1.50 1.32
C VAL A 30 -5.05 2.11 2.20
N ASP A 31 -5.45 2.82 3.26
CA ASP A 31 -4.50 3.36 4.23
C ASP A 31 -3.76 2.26 5.01
N SER A 32 -2.67 2.64 5.65
CA SER A 32 -1.80 1.74 6.39
C SER A 32 -2.47 1.05 7.59
N ALA A 33 -3.49 1.66 8.20
CA ALA A 33 -4.19 1.11 9.36
C ALA A 33 -5.18 -0.01 8.97
N HIS A 34 -5.78 0.09 7.78
CA HIS A 34 -6.78 -0.87 7.29
C HIS A 34 -6.23 -1.85 6.24
N ALA A 35 -4.96 -1.75 5.86
CA ALA A 35 -4.32 -2.63 4.89
C ALA A 35 -4.50 -4.12 5.20
N ASN A 36 -4.27 -4.54 6.46
CA ASN A 36 -4.42 -5.94 6.87
C ASN A 36 -5.88 -6.42 6.79
N LEU A 37 -6.84 -5.54 7.07
CA LEU A 37 -8.26 -5.86 6.94
C LEU A 37 -8.63 -6.11 5.48
N ALA A 38 -8.16 -5.27 4.56
CA ALA A 38 -8.38 -5.46 3.13
C ALA A 38 -7.79 -6.80 2.64
N LEU A 39 -6.60 -7.17 3.12
CA LEU A 39 -5.99 -8.48 2.83
C LEU A 39 -6.82 -9.63 3.42
N LEU A 40 -7.35 -9.50 4.63
CA LEU A 40 -8.23 -10.52 5.21
C LEU A 40 -9.47 -10.74 4.35
N VAL A 41 -10.14 -9.65 3.96
CA VAL A 41 -11.36 -9.70 3.15
C VAL A 41 -11.06 -10.31 1.78
N ALA A 42 -9.92 -9.99 1.17
CA ALA A 42 -9.47 -10.60 -0.08
C ALA A 42 -9.19 -12.11 0.05
N ALA A 43 -8.66 -12.55 1.19
CA ALA A 43 -8.45 -13.98 1.46
C ALA A 43 -9.75 -14.72 1.76
N ALA A 44 -10.71 -14.06 2.41
CA ALA A 44 -12.02 -14.61 2.78
C ALA A 44 -13.07 -14.53 1.65
N SER A 45 -12.76 -13.87 0.52
CA SER A 45 -13.66 -13.74 -0.62
C SER A 45 -14.00 -15.10 -1.23
N GLU A 46 -14.92 -15.10 -2.20
CA GLU A 46 -15.16 -16.24 -3.08
C GLU A 46 -13.86 -16.78 -3.70
N ALA A 47 -13.91 -18.01 -4.22
CA ALA A 47 -12.79 -18.71 -4.84
C ALA A 47 -12.41 -18.12 -6.22
N ASP A 48 -12.13 -16.82 -6.22
CA ASP A 48 -11.72 -16.00 -7.36
C ASP A 48 -10.49 -15.16 -6.99
N VAL A 49 -9.84 -14.59 -7.99
CA VAL A 49 -8.62 -13.81 -7.86
C VAL A 49 -8.93 -12.40 -7.33
N SER A 50 -8.49 -12.13 -6.12
CA SER A 50 -8.52 -10.81 -5.50
C SER A 50 -7.17 -10.11 -5.66
N ARG A 51 -7.18 -8.81 -5.97
CA ARG A 51 -5.99 -7.95 -6.01
C ARG A 51 -6.18 -6.70 -5.17
N VAL A 52 -5.18 -6.41 -4.34
CA VAL A 52 -5.15 -5.21 -3.49
C VAL A 52 -3.85 -4.47 -3.76
N ARG A 53 -3.96 -3.19 -4.09
CA ARG A 53 -2.80 -2.30 -4.24
C ARG A 53 -2.60 -1.50 -2.96
N LEU A 54 -1.42 -1.64 -2.36
CA LEU A 54 -1.02 -0.98 -1.11
C LEU A 54 0.15 -0.05 -1.40
N GLY A 55 0.29 0.99 -0.57
CA GLY A 55 1.43 1.90 -0.64
C GLY A 55 2.67 1.26 -0.01
N ARG A 56 2.82 1.45 1.31
CA ARG A 56 3.88 0.84 2.12
C ARG A 56 3.34 -0.30 2.95
N VAL A 57 4.13 -1.35 3.11
CA VAL A 57 3.78 -2.54 3.89
C VAL A 57 4.78 -2.67 5.04
N GLY A 58 4.29 -2.67 6.28
CA GLY A 58 5.12 -2.74 7.48
C GLY A 58 5.39 -4.18 7.94
N GLY A 59 6.27 -4.34 8.95
CA GLY A 59 6.58 -5.65 9.54
C GLY A 59 5.35 -6.35 10.15
N ALA A 60 4.39 -5.59 10.67
CA ALA A 60 3.12 -6.11 11.18
C ALA A 60 2.31 -6.85 10.10
N SER A 61 2.30 -6.34 8.86
CA SER A 61 1.61 -7.00 7.74
C SER A 61 2.28 -8.31 7.34
N VAL A 62 3.61 -8.44 7.50
CA VAL A 62 4.31 -9.71 7.23
C VAL A 62 3.90 -10.78 8.24
N ALA A 63 3.81 -10.44 9.52
CA ALA A 63 3.31 -11.34 10.55
C ALA A 63 1.86 -11.76 10.24
N PHE A 64 1.00 -10.78 9.95
CA PHE A 64 -0.39 -11.01 9.57
C PHE A 64 -0.53 -11.96 8.37
N LEU A 65 0.27 -11.78 7.31
CA LEU A 65 0.25 -12.67 6.14
C LEU A 65 0.64 -14.12 6.49
N ARG A 66 1.54 -14.33 7.46
CA ARG A 66 1.86 -15.67 7.96
C ARG A 66 0.69 -16.29 8.70
N ASP A 67 -0.03 -15.50 9.48
CA ASP A 67 -1.22 -15.95 10.21
C ASP A 67 -2.36 -16.32 9.25
N VAL A 68 -2.60 -15.50 8.21
CA VAL A 68 -3.56 -15.81 7.13
C VAL A 68 -3.19 -17.13 6.46
N ARG A 69 -1.90 -17.33 6.12
CA ARG A 69 -1.47 -18.60 5.53
C ARG A 69 -1.69 -19.78 6.48
N ALA A 70 -1.40 -19.63 7.77
CA ALA A 70 -1.56 -20.69 8.74
C ALA A 70 -3.03 -21.04 9.00
N PHE A 71 -3.92 -20.04 9.00
CA PHE A 71 -5.34 -20.21 9.34
C PHE A 71 -6.22 -20.53 8.12
N LEU A 72 -6.04 -19.81 7.01
CA LEU A 72 -6.86 -19.94 5.80
C LEU A 72 -6.17 -20.73 4.67
N GLY A 73 -4.86 -20.98 4.76
CA GLY A 73 -4.11 -21.61 3.67
C GLY A 73 -3.84 -20.69 2.47
N VAL A 74 -4.21 -19.41 2.55
CA VAL A 74 -4.05 -18.44 1.46
C VAL A 74 -2.63 -17.90 1.40
N VAL A 75 -2.09 -17.80 0.18
CA VAL A 75 -0.79 -17.20 -0.10
C VAL A 75 -0.99 -15.98 -1.01
N PHE A 76 -0.40 -14.86 -0.60
CA PHE A 76 -0.38 -13.64 -1.41
C PHE A 76 0.87 -13.60 -2.30
N HIS A 77 0.67 -13.43 -3.60
CA HIS A 77 1.71 -13.09 -4.56
C HIS A 77 1.92 -11.58 -4.56
N VAL A 78 3.16 -11.16 -4.30
CA VAL A 78 3.53 -9.75 -4.17
C VAL A 78 4.21 -9.28 -5.45
N ARG A 79 3.70 -8.23 -6.07
CA ARG A 79 4.33 -7.51 -7.18
C ARG A 79 4.63 -6.07 -6.77
N VAL A 80 5.87 -5.65 -6.99
CA VAL A 80 6.29 -4.26 -6.73
C VAL A 80 6.05 -3.44 -7.99
N GLU A 81 5.29 -2.36 -7.86
CA GLU A 81 5.11 -1.38 -8.92
C GLU A 81 6.19 -0.30 -8.82
N ARG A 82 6.72 0.09 -9.97
CA ARG A 82 7.76 1.12 -10.09
C ARG A 82 7.27 2.15 -11.09
N ASP A 83 7.37 3.43 -10.73
CA ASP A 83 7.02 4.52 -11.64
C ASP A 83 8.27 5.21 -12.18
N GLU A 84 8.44 5.17 -13.49
CA GLU A 84 9.55 5.80 -14.22
C GLU A 84 9.24 7.27 -14.58
N ARG A 85 8.01 7.76 -14.36
CA ARG A 85 7.59 9.13 -14.75
C ARG A 85 8.09 10.20 -13.79
N MET A 86 8.35 9.86 -12.53
CA MET A 86 8.68 10.83 -11.49
C MET A 86 10.11 11.38 -11.58
N ASP A 87 11.01 10.70 -12.31
CA ASP A 87 12.37 11.19 -12.59
C ASP A 87 12.41 12.46 -13.45
N ARG A 88 11.33 12.81 -14.14
CA ARG A 88 11.32 13.96 -15.08
C ARG A 88 10.94 15.30 -14.46
N VAL A 89 10.43 15.31 -13.21
CA VAL A 89 9.95 16.53 -12.56
C VAL A 89 11.03 17.22 -11.71
N GLY A 90 12.17 16.56 -11.47
CA GLY A 90 13.35 17.16 -10.80
C GLY A 90 14.28 17.99 -11.69
N GLY A 91 13.96 18.17 -12.98
CA GLY A 91 14.82 18.80 -13.99
C GLY A 91 14.61 20.30 -14.19
N GLY A 92 14.36 21.07 -13.13
CA GLY A 92 14.25 22.53 -13.18
C GLY A 92 15.60 23.25 -13.30
N ALA A 93 16.41 22.94 -14.32
CA ALA A 93 17.57 23.76 -14.67
C ALA A 93 17.86 23.68 -16.18
N ARG A 94 17.33 24.68 -16.90
CA ARG A 94 17.66 25.15 -18.26
C ARG A 94 18.91 24.50 -18.89
N ARG A 95 18.72 23.70 -19.96
CA ARG A 95 19.77 23.50 -20.98
C ARG A 95 19.23 23.66 -22.39
N VAL A 96 19.82 24.66 -23.03
CA VAL A 96 19.79 25.02 -24.43
C VAL A 96 20.39 23.87 -25.27
N THR A 97 19.74 23.57 -26.39
CA THR A 97 20.19 22.81 -27.58
C THR A 97 20.91 21.47 -27.40
N GLY A 98 20.38 20.43 -28.06
CA GLY A 98 21.21 19.56 -28.89
C GLY A 98 21.28 18.08 -28.51
N ARG A 99 20.92 17.26 -29.50
CA ARG A 99 21.43 15.91 -29.80
C ARG A 99 20.83 14.71 -29.06
N ARG A 100 20.36 13.78 -29.90
CA ARG A 100 19.94 12.40 -29.59
C ARG A 100 21.02 11.61 -28.82
N GLY A 101 20.56 10.79 -27.89
CA GLY A 101 21.22 9.64 -27.25
C GLY A 101 20.28 9.17 -26.14
N GLY A 102 19.80 7.93 -26.04
CA GLY A 102 20.53 6.66 -26.14
C GLY A 102 20.57 6.07 -24.73
N GLY A 103 19.82 4.98 -24.51
CA GLY A 103 19.91 3.99 -23.42
C GLY A 103 20.37 4.40 -22.02
N GLY A 104 19.48 4.25 -21.02
CA GLY A 104 19.84 4.29 -19.61
C GLY A 104 18.66 3.97 -18.70
N GLY A 105 18.23 2.71 -18.64
CA GLY A 105 17.26 2.25 -17.63
C GLY A 105 17.95 2.22 -16.26
N GLY A 106 17.79 3.30 -15.50
CA GLY A 106 18.41 3.49 -14.19
C GLY A 106 17.90 2.51 -13.14
N LYS A 107 18.80 2.11 -12.23
CA LYS A 107 18.52 1.23 -11.08
C LYS A 107 17.72 1.93 -9.96
N ASP A 108 17.21 3.13 -10.24
CA ASP A 108 16.67 4.07 -9.26
C ASP A 108 15.17 4.34 -9.46
N ALA A 109 14.44 3.44 -10.13
CA ALA A 109 13.00 3.59 -10.32
C ALA A 109 12.27 3.60 -8.95
N TYR A 110 11.56 4.70 -8.67
CA TYR A 110 10.80 4.88 -7.43
C TYR A 110 9.73 3.80 -7.30
N VAL A 111 9.69 3.11 -6.16
CA VAL A 111 8.63 2.14 -5.85
C VAL A 111 7.36 2.92 -5.56
N SER A 112 6.41 2.86 -6.48
CA SER A 112 5.14 3.60 -6.41
C SER A 112 4.04 2.84 -5.69
N GLY A 113 4.24 1.56 -5.40
CA GLY A 113 3.30 0.74 -4.65
C GLY A 113 3.59 -0.74 -4.74
N ILE A 114 2.75 -1.53 -4.08
CA ILE A 114 2.82 -2.99 -4.03
C ILE A 114 1.44 -3.56 -4.31
N VAL A 115 1.33 -4.41 -5.33
CA VAL A 115 0.10 -5.16 -5.63
C VAL A 115 0.21 -6.56 -5.04
N MET A 116 -0.70 -6.88 -4.14
CA MET A 116 -0.86 -8.21 -3.57
C MET A 116 -2.02 -8.92 -4.26
N THR A 117 -1.81 -10.17 -4.65
CA THR A 117 -2.81 -11.00 -5.34
C THR A 117 -2.98 -12.31 -4.60
N CYS A 118 -4.22 -12.75 -4.39
CA CYS A 118 -4.53 -14.06 -3.83
C CYS A 118 -5.76 -14.67 -4.52
N VAL A 119 -6.03 -15.94 -4.24
CA VAL A 119 -7.32 -16.57 -4.52
C VAL A 119 -8.04 -16.73 -3.19
N GLY A 120 -9.29 -16.28 -3.10
CA GLY A 120 -10.08 -16.40 -1.89
C GLY A 120 -10.42 -17.86 -1.55
N VAL A 121 -10.72 -18.15 -0.28
CA VAL A 121 -11.07 -19.52 0.14
C VAL A 121 -12.55 -19.86 -0.05
N GLY A 122 -13.39 -18.88 -0.36
CA GLY A 122 -14.85 -19.05 -0.43
C GLY A 122 -15.44 -19.43 0.92
N LEU A 123 -15.26 -18.59 1.95
CA LEU A 123 -15.86 -18.86 3.27
C LEU A 123 -17.39 -18.88 3.16
N GLU A 124 -17.97 -20.08 3.18
CA GLU A 124 -19.41 -20.25 3.37
C GLU A 124 -19.74 -20.10 4.86
N GLY A 125 -20.72 -19.24 5.17
CA GLY A 125 -21.26 -19.15 6.53
C GLY A 125 -21.91 -20.48 6.97
N PRO A 126 -22.15 -20.69 8.27
CA PRO A 126 -22.92 -21.85 8.73
C PRO A 126 -24.26 -21.85 8.00
N ARG A 127 -24.49 -22.85 7.14
CA ARG A 127 -25.78 -23.01 6.46
C ARG A 127 -26.85 -23.01 7.54
N ALA A 128 -27.78 -22.06 7.46
CA ALA A 128 -28.96 -22.08 8.30
C ALA A 128 -29.64 -23.44 8.05
N ARG A 129 -29.66 -24.30 9.06
CA ARG A 129 -30.40 -25.57 9.00
C ARG A 129 -31.88 -25.18 8.90
N SER A 130 -32.44 -25.23 7.69
CA SER A 130 -33.88 -25.22 7.43
C SER A 130 -34.46 -26.61 7.62
#